data_AF-A0A524JEA2-F1
#
_entry.id   AF-A0A524JEA2-F1
#
_cell.length_a   1.000
_cell.length_b   1.000
_cell.length_c   1.000
_cell.angle_alpha   90.00
_cell.angle_beta   90.00
_cell.angle_gamma   90.00
#
_symmetry.space_group_name_H-M   'P 1'
#
loop_
_entity.id
_entity.type
_entity.pdbx_description
1 polymer ?
#
loop_
_entity_poly.entity_id
_entity_poly.type
_entity_poly.pdbx_seq_one_letter_code
_entity_poly.pdbx_strand_id
1 'polypeptide(L)'
;DAFMIQNLREYDSKALKNVDDPDLELAPDLKDAGEKESTAELSAEDFAKLILRIKEVLGEHVVEVREAKVLKDSPARLVSPESGPEREMQRVRRLLESDYETPARILEVNRGHPLIQNLSGLVQTDFANPLIDLSIEQLFDNLLLVEGLLANPVQMVPRIQSLLERATRVQTGAPDN
;
A
#
# COMPACT_ATOMS: atom_id res chain seq x y z
N ASP A 1 20.82 -15.29 6.66
CA ASP A 1 21.07 -14.02 5.96
C ASP A 1 20.69 -12.73 6.67
N ALA A 2 19.59 -12.60 7.42
CA ALA A 2 19.25 -11.32 8.06
C ALA A 2 20.30 -10.78 9.07
N PHE A 3 21.02 -11.66 9.77
CA PHE A 3 22.06 -11.27 10.74
C PHE A 3 23.37 -10.77 10.11
N MET A 4 23.70 -11.12 8.86
CA MET A 4 24.90 -10.62 8.17
C MET A 4 24.72 -9.18 7.69
N ILE A 5 23.53 -8.83 7.24
CA ILE A 5 23.22 -7.50 6.66
C ILE A 5 23.24 -6.40 7.75
N GLN A 6 22.99 -6.72 9.02
CA GLN A 6 23.01 -5.73 10.10
C GLN A 6 24.41 -5.18 10.43
N ASN A 7 25.47 -5.95 10.18
CA ASN A 7 26.85 -5.49 10.39
C ASN A 7 27.47 -4.89 9.12
N LEU A 8 26.86 -5.14 7.95
CA LEU A 8 27.27 -4.56 6.68
C LEU A 8 26.51 -3.24 6.47
N ARG A 9 26.94 -2.18 7.15
CA ARG A 9 26.35 -0.83 6.96
C ARG A 9 26.83 -0.18 5.66
N GLU A 10 27.98 -0.63 5.16
CA GLU A 10 28.65 -0.11 3.99
C GLU A 10 29.25 -1.27 3.20
N TYR A 11 29.10 -1.21 1.89
CA TYR A 11 29.80 -2.09 0.95
C TYR A 11 30.37 -1.22 -0.17
N ASP A 12 31.67 -1.32 -0.43
CA ASP A 12 32.35 -0.55 -1.48
C ASP A 12 32.08 0.97 -1.37
N SER A 13 32.20 1.52 -0.15
CA SER A 13 31.92 2.93 0.16
C SER A 13 30.49 3.42 -0.13
N LYS A 14 29.55 2.49 -0.33
CA LYS A 14 28.12 2.77 -0.46
C LYS A 14 27.37 2.33 0.78
N ALA A 15 26.66 3.27 1.40
CA ALA A 15 25.77 2.98 2.52
C ALA A 15 24.60 2.12 2.04
N LEU A 16 24.34 1.01 2.72
CA LEU A 16 23.18 0.15 2.45
C LEU A 16 21.95 0.72 3.16
N LYS A 17 20.89 0.99 2.39
CA LYS A 17 19.59 1.41 2.92
C LYS A 17 18.58 0.28 2.77
N ASN A 18 17.74 0.11 3.79
CA ASN A 18 16.66 -0.86 3.73
C ASN A 18 15.47 -0.25 2.97
N VAL A 19 14.83 -1.07 2.11
CA VAL A 19 13.72 -0.62 1.27
C VAL A 19 12.47 -0.27 2.09
N ASP A 20 12.28 -0.84 3.27
CA ASP A 20 11.11 -0.64 4.14
C ASP A 20 11.31 0.49 5.17
N ASP A 21 12.38 1.27 5.02
CA ASP A 21 12.65 2.42 5.87
C ASP A 21 11.65 3.56 5.58
N PRO A 22 11.01 4.15 6.60
CA PRO A 22 10.07 5.27 6.42
C PRO A 22 10.72 6.55 5.87
N ASP A 23 12.03 6.73 6.05
CA ASP A 23 12.77 7.90 5.58
C ASP A 23 13.54 7.61 4.29
N LEU A 24 13.18 6.53 3.58
CA LEU A 24 13.84 6.16 2.33
C LEU A 24 13.61 7.23 1.25
N GLU A 25 14.70 7.85 0.82
CA GLU A 25 14.74 8.70 -0.36
C GLU A 25 15.72 8.15 -1.39
N LEU A 26 15.23 8.00 -2.62
CA LEU A 26 16.07 7.66 -3.77
C LEU A 26 16.98 8.84 -4.12
N ALA A 27 18.21 8.53 -4.50
CA ALA A 27 19.13 9.53 -5.04
C ALA A 27 18.54 10.19 -6.30
N PRO A 28 18.81 11.49 -6.55
CA PRO A 28 18.23 12.23 -7.67
C PRO A 28 18.39 11.50 -9.02
N ASP A 29 19.58 10.96 -9.28
CA ASP A 29 19.92 10.30 -10.53
C ASP A 29 19.15 8.98 -10.77
N LEU A 30 18.65 8.35 -9.69
CA LEU A 30 17.83 7.14 -9.75
C LEU A 30 16.33 7.44 -9.92
N LYS A 31 15.91 8.68 -9.60
CA LYS A 31 14.53 9.13 -9.83
C LYS A 31 14.25 9.34 -11.31
N ASP A 32 15.26 9.77 -12.07
CA ASP A 32 15.15 10.07 -13.51
C ASP A 32 15.46 8.88 -14.43
N ALA A 33 16.18 7.85 -13.94
CA ALA A 33 16.62 6.70 -14.75
C ALA A 33 15.52 5.69 -15.14
N GLY A 34 14.28 5.90 -14.71
CA GLY A 34 13.14 5.24 -15.34
C GLY A 34 12.22 6.34 -15.81
N GLU A 35 12.08 6.46 -17.12
CA GLU A 35 11.15 7.37 -17.78
C GLU A 35 9.85 7.42 -16.98
N LYS A 36 9.61 8.56 -16.33
CA LYS A 36 8.26 8.92 -15.94
C LYS A 36 7.54 9.14 -17.25
N GLU A 37 6.97 8.09 -17.84
CA GLU A 37 5.77 8.29 -18.66
C GLU A 37 4.89 9.19 -17.79
N SER A 38 4.54 10.37 -18.30
CA SER A 38 3.78 11.39 -17.61
C SER A 38 2.35 10.89 -17.37
N THR A 39 2.19 9.86 -16.53
CA THR A 39 0.91 9.46 -15.97
C THR A 39 0.47 10.61 -15.10
N ALA A 40 -0.61 11.28 -15.50
CA ALA A 40 -1.16 12.41 -14.75
C ALA A 40 -1.32 12.02 -13.27
N GLU A 41 -0.67 12.74 -12.37
CA GLU A 41 -0.84 12.49 -10.93
C GLU A 41 -2.18 13.09 -10.47
N LEU A 42 -2.82 12.46 -9.50
CA LEU A 42 -4.00 13.04 -8.85
C LEU A 42 -3.72 14.45 -8.34
N SER A 43 -4.71 15.34 -8.36
CA SER A 43 -4.58 16.65 -7.73
C SER A 43 -4.38 16.51 -6.21
N ALA A 44 -3.81 17.53 -5.56
CA ALA A 44 -3.59 17.47 -4.11
C ALA A 44 -4.91 17.35 -3.33
N GLU A 45 -5.97 17.97 -3.82
CA GLU A 45 -7.32 17.92 -3.24
C GLU A 45 -7.94 16.53 -3.40
N ASP A 46 -7.90 15.97 -4.61
CA ASP A 46 -8.44 14.63 -4.88
C ASP A 46 -7.72 13.55 -4.08
N PHE A 47 -6.40 13.71 -3.96
CA PHE A 47 -5.59 12.80 -3.18
C PHE A 47 -5.85 12.93 -1.68
N ALA A 48 -6.03 14.15 -1.15
CA ALA A 48 -6.36 14.35 0.26
C ALA A 48 -7.71 13.70 0.62
N LYS A 49 -8.72 13.82 -0.26
CA LYS A 49 -10.02 13.17 -0.05
C LYS A 49 -9.91 11.64 -0.09
N LEU A 50 -9.11 11.09 -1.00
CA LEU A 50 -8.83 9.66 -1.04
C LEU A 50 -8.11 9.19 0.23
N ILE A 51 -7.08 9.90 0.70
CA ILE A 51 -6.38 9.59 1.96
C ILE A 51 -7.34 9.55 3.13
N LEU A 52 -8.26 10.52 3.23
CA LEU A 52 -9.27 10.56 4.27
C LEU A 52 -10.14 9.31 4.23
N ARG A 53 -10.64 8.92 3.05
CA ARG A 53 -11.45 7.71 2.91
C ARG A 53 -10.67 6.43 3.26
N ILE A 54 -9.40 6.33 2.86
CA ILE A 54 -8.54 5.20 3.21
C ILE A 54 -8.37 5.09 4.74
N LYS A 55 -8.14 6.20 5.43
CA LYS A 55 -8.03 6.22 6.90
C LYS A 55 -9.33 5.80 7.57
N GLU A 56 -10.48 6.24 7.07
CA GLU A 56 -11.79 5.82 7.60
C GLU A 56 -12.01 4.31 7.48
N VAL A 57 -11.65 3.73 6.33
CA VAL A 57 -11.83 2.29 6.06
C VAL A 57 -10.85 1.43 6.86
N LEU A 58 -9.58 1.84 6.92
CA LEU A 58 -8.53 1.03 7.56
C LEU A 58 -8.42 1.24 9.08
N GLY A 59 -8.90 2.37 9.61
CA GLY A 59 -8.93 2.64 11.05
C GLY A 59 -7.60 2.38 11.75
N GLU A 60 -7.62 1.53 12.77
CA GLU A 60 -6.45 1.21 13.62
C GLU A 60 -5.39 0.36 12.91
N HIS A 61 -5.66 -0.19 11.72
CA HIS A 61 -4.67 -0.95 10.96
C HIS A 61 -3.55 -0.06 10.39
N VAL A 62 -3.77 1.26 10.31
CA VAL A 62 -2.79 2.22 9.82
C VAL A 62 -2.54 3.33 10.84
N VAL A 63 -1.27 3.65 11.08
CA VAL A 63 -0.91 4.84 11.89
C VAL A 63 -0.87 6.10 11.04
N GLU A 64 -0.59 5.96 9.75
CA GLU A 64 -0.48 7.05 8.80
C GLU A 64 -0.80 6.55 7.38
N VAL A 65 -1.38 7.42 6.55
CA VAL A 65 -1.54 7.21 5.11
C VAL A 65 -0.99 8.46 4.42
N ARG A 66 -0.04 8.28 3.50
CA ARG A 66 0.70 9.39 2.85
C ARG A 66 1.10 9.07 1.42
N GLU A 67 1.64 10.05 0.71
CA GLU A 67 2.17 9.87 -0.64
C GLU A 67 3.45 9.02 -0.65
N ALA A 68 3.57 8.12 -1.62
CA ALA A 68 4.78 7.34 -1.84
C ALA A 68 5.86 8.14 -2.56
N LYS A 69 7.10 8.09 -2.07
CA LYS A 69 8.26 8.78 -2.69
C LYS A 69 9.04 7.92 -3.70
N VAL A 70 8.86 6.60 -3.65
CA VAL A 70 9.77 5.63 -4.32
C VAL A 70 9.05 4.62 -5.21
N LEU A 71 7.72 4.63 -5.23
CA LEU A 71 6.93 3.69 -6.03
C LEU A 71 6.87 4.14 -7.49
N LYS A 72 7.00 3.17 -8.40
CA LYS A 72 6.75 3.34 -9.84
C LYS A 72 5.50 2.57 -10.24
N ASP A 73 5.60 1.24 -10.23
CA ASP A 73 4.55 0.36 -10.78
C ASP A 73 3.55 -0.15 -9.73
N SER A 74 3.86 -0.03 -8.44
CA SER A 74 2.96 -0.49 -7.38
C SER A 74 1.95 0.59 -6.97
N PRO A 75 0.69 0.24 -6.67
CA PRO A 75 -0.33 1.18 -6.21
C PRO A 75 -0.04 1.75 -4.82
N ALA A 76 0.57 0.96 -3.96
CA ALA A 76 0.90 1.35 -2.59
C ALA A 76 1.96 0.40 -2.01
N ARG A 77 2.51 0.75 -0.85
CA ARG A 77 3.37 -0.12 -0.03
C ARG A 77 3.12 0.08 1.45
N LEU A 78 3.46 -0.93 2.25
CA LEU A 78 3.45 -0.82 3.71
C LEU A 78 4.84 -0.49 4.21
N VAL A 79 4.89 0.36 5.22
CA VAL A 79 6.11 0.81 5.85
C VAL A 79 5.99 0.59 7.36
N SER A 80 7.08 0.14 7.97
CA SER A 80 7.19 0.03 9.42
C SER A 80 7.25 1.42 10.04
N PRO A 81 6.41 1.76 11.05
CA PRO A 81 6.57 2.99 11.80
C PRO A 81 7.91 3.01 12.56
N GLU A 82 8.37 1.83 12.97
CA GLU A 82 9.64 1.61 13.67
C GLU A 82 10.80 1.45 12.69
N SER A 83 11.98 1.92 13.09
CA SER A 83 13.24 1.78 12.35
C SER A 83 14.26 0.94 13.13
N GLY A 84 15.40 0.62 12.50
CA GLY A 84 16.57 0.10 13.22
C GLY A 84 16.32 -1.17 14.07
N PRO A 85 16.83 -1.22 15.32
CA PRO A 85 16.70 -2.37 16.22
C PRO A 85 15.25 -2.76 16.55
N GLU A 86 14.37 -1.79 16.71
CA GLU A 86 12.96 -2.00 17.07
C GLU A 86 12.23 -2.81 16.00
N ARG A 87 12.51 -2.51 14.72
CA ARG A 87 11.97 -3.27 13.59
C ARG A 87 12.49 -4.71 13.55
N GLU A 88 13.77 -4.95 13.86
CA GLU A 88 14.28 -6.32 13.93
C GLU A 88 13.64 -7.09 15.08
N MET A 89 13.43 -6.43 16.23
CA MET A 89 12.72 -7.04 17.34
C MET A 89 11.30 -7.47 16.92
N GLN A 90 10.57 -6.62 16.19
CA GLN A 90 9.26 -6.99 15.63
C GLN A 90 9.34 -8.21 14.71
N ARG A 91 10.37 -8.28 13.86
CA ARG A 91 10.61 -9.43 12.98
C ARG A 91 10.92 -10.72 13.77
N VAL A 92 11.70 -10.62 14.84
CA VAL A 92 11.99 -11.74 15.74
C VAL A 92 10.74 -12.19 16.47
N ARG A 93 9.94 -11.27 17.01
CA ARG A 93 8.66 -11.58 17.67
C ARG A 93 7.73 -12.35 16.75
N ARG A 94 7.55 -11.90 15.50
CA ARG A 94 6.77 -12.61 14.48
C ARG A 94 7.20 -14.07 14.26
N LEU A 95 8.48 -14.39 14.44
CA LEU A 95 9.00 -15.76 14.26
C LEU A 95 8.82 -16.65 15.50
N LEU A 96 8.66 -16.05 16.68
CA LEU A 96 8.66 -16.76 17.97
C LEU A 96 7.28 -16.80 18.63
N GLU A 97 6.49 -15.74 18.47
CA GLU A 97 5.19 -15.56 19.09
C GLU A 97 4.11 -16.18 18.19
N SER A 98 3.37 -17.15 18.73
CA SER A 98 2.31 -17.85 17.99
C SER A 98 1.05 -17.00 17.81
N ASP A 99 0.90 -15.98 18.65
CA ASP A 99 -0.19 -15.00 18.73
C ASP A 99 0.26 -13.60 18.26
N TYR A 100 1.32 -13.53 17.45
CA TYR A 100 1.79 -12.26 16.90
C TYR A 100 0.71 -11.56 16.08
N GLU A 101 0.29 -10.40 16.55
CA GLU A 101 -0.57 -9.50 15.80
C GLU A 101 0.29 -8.50 15.02
N THR A 102 -0.02 -8.34 13.72
CA THR A 102 0.70 -7.38 12.89
C THR A 102 0.43 -5.96 13.41
N PRO A 103 1.48 -5.21 13.82
CA PRO A 103 1.32 -3.83 14.26
C PRO A 103 0.81 -2.95 13.12
N ALA A 104 0.13 -1.87 13.49
CA ALA A 104 -0.34 -0.85 12.56
C ALA A 104 0.81 -0.31 11.69
N ARG A 105 0.51 -0.03 10.42
CA ARG A 105 1.52 0.34 9.40
C ARG A 105 1.35 1.76 8.91
N ILE A 106 2.41 2.30 8.30
CA ILE A 106 2.30 3.46 7.44
C ILE A 106 1.94 2.94 6.03
N LEU A 107 0.85 3.42 5.44
CA LEU A 107 0.47 3.11 4.06
C LEU A 107 0.93 4.25 3.14
N GLU A 108 1.89 3.97 2.26
CA GLU A 108 2.33 4.92 1.25
C GLU A 108 1.63 4.63 -0.08
N VAL A 109 0.95 5.63 -0.64
CA VAL A 109 0.06 5.51 -1.80
C VAL A 109 0.67 6.21 -3.02
N ASN A 110 0.67 5.53 -4.16
CA ASN A 110 1.18 6.05 -5.43
C ASN A 110 0.08 6.81 -6.20
N ARG A 111 0.20 8.14 -6.26
CA ARG A 111 -0.77 9.04 -6.93
C ARG A 111 -0.88 8.86 -8.44
N GLY A 112 0.16 8.30 -9.07
CA GLY A 112 0.20 8.07 -10.52
C GLY A 112 -0.36 6.70 -10.93
N HIS A 113 -0.59 5.78 -9.98
CA HIS A 113 -0.98 4.43 -10.33
C HIS A 113 -2.47 4.36 -10.80
N PRO A 114 -2.78 3.68 -11.93
CA PRO A 114 -4.15 3.63 -12.47
C PRO A 114 -5.23 3.16 -11.47
N LEU A 115 -4.91 2.17 -10.64
CA LEU A 115 -5.83 1.73 -9.57
C LEU A 115 -6.17 2.85 -8.58
N ILE A 116 -5.18 3.67 -8.21
CA ILE A 116 -5.35 4.77 -7.25
C ILE A 116 -6.13 5.91 -7.91
N GLN A 117 -5.88 6.19 -9.19
CA GLN A 117 -6.67 7.15 -9.96
C GLN A 117 -8.14 6.74 -10.06
N ASN A 118 -8.41 5.48 -10.43
CA ASN A 118 -9.78 4.96 -10.52
C ASN A 118 -10.50 5.00 -9.17
N LEU A 119 -9.80 4.62 -8.09
CA LEU A 119 -10.34 4.67 -6.74
C LEU A 119 -10.66 6.12 -6.30
N SER A 120 -9.78 7.07 -6.61
CA SER A 120 -10.05 8.50 -6.39
C SER A 120 -11.27 8.96 -7.19
N GLY A 121 -11.38 8.61 -8.47
CA GLY A 121 -12.55 8.93 -9.29
C GLY A 121 -13.86 8.40 -8.71
N LEU A 122 -13.85 7.19 -8.15
CA LEU A 122 -15.01 6.64 -7.42
C LEU A 122 -15.33 7.45 -6.17
N VAL A 123 -14.33 7.74 -5.32
CA VAL A 123 -14.48 8.57 -4.12
C VAL A 123 -15.04 9.96 -4.45
N GLN A 124 -14.68 10.51 -5.60
CA GLN A 124 -15.18 11.81 -6.04
C GLN A 124 -16.61 11.77 -6.56
N THR A 125 -16.96 10.72 -7.29
CA THR A 125 -18.28 10.60 -7.93
C THR A 125 -19.35 10.12 -6.95
N ASP A 126 -19.01 9.12 -6.13
CA ASP A 126 -19.91 8.48 -5.17
C ASP A 126 -19.11 8.03 -3.95
N PHE A 127 -18.99 8.91 -2.97
CA PHE A 127 -18.20 8.66 -1.75
C PHE A 127 -18.68 7.45 -0.95
N ALA A 128 -19.96 7.07 -1.09
CA ALA A 128 -20.57 5.95 -0.39
C ALA A 128 -20.55 4.65 -1.21
N ASN A 129 -19.90 4.64 -2.37
CA ASN A 129 -19.87 3.47 -3.23
C ASN A 129 -19.21 2.28 -2.50
N PRO A 130 -19.91 1.14 -2.33
CA PRO A 130 -19.37 0.00 -1.59
C PRO A 130 -18.14 -0.64 -2.25
N LEU A 131 -17.86 -0.33 -3.52
CA LEU A 131 -16.64 -0.79 -4.20
C LEU A 131 -15.39 -0.13 -3.62
N ILE A 132 -15.50 1.06 -3.04
CA ILE A 132 -14.39 1.81 -2.45
C ILE A 132 -13.79 1.01 -1.29
N ASP A 133 -14.61 0.62 -0.33
CA ASP A 133 -14.16 -0.06 0.90
C ASP A 133 -13.59 -1.43 0.58
N LEU A 134 -14.30 -2.19 -0.26
CA LEU A 134 -13.81 -3.49 -0.75
C LEU A 134 -12.44 -3.37 -1.44
N SER A 135 -12.24 -2.32 -2.24
CA SER A 135 -10.97 -2.11 -2.95
C SER A 135 -9.84 -1.69 -2.01
N ILE A 136 -10.13 -0.83 -1.03
CA ILE A 136 -9.15 -0.37 -0.04
C ILE A 136 -8.69 -1.53 0.85
N GLU A 137 -9.64 -2.28 1.42
CA GLU A 137 -9.33 -3.45 2.23
C GLU A 137 -8.57 -4.51 1.42
N GLN A 138 -9.00 -4.78 0.18
CA GLN A 138 -8.33 -5.75 -0.68
C GLN A 138 -6.90 -5.32 -1.03
N LEU A 139 -6.69 -4.04 -1.34
CA LEU A 139 -5.37 -3.51 -1.59
C LEU A 139 -4.49 -3.66 -0.34
N PHE A 140 -4.99 -3.30 0.83
CA PHE A 140 -4.24 -3.41 2.09
C PHE A 140 -3.85 -4.86 2.40
N ASP A 141 -4.78 -5.82 2.29
CA ASP A 141 -4.49 -7.24 2.52
C ASP A 141 -3.53 -7.81 1.49
N ASN A 142 -3.59 -7.36 0.23
CA ASN A 142 -2.61 -7.75 -0.78
C ASN A 142 -1.20 -7.32 -0.36
N LEU A 143 -1.04 -6.12 0.20
CA LEU A 143 0.26 -5.66 0.70
C LEU A 143 0.71 -6.45 1.93
N LEU A 144 -0.19 -6.71 2.88
CA LEU A 144 0.12 -7.58 4.02
C LEU A 144 0.55 -8.98 3.56
N LEU A 145 -0.11 -9.53 2.54
CA LEU A 145 0.23 -10.83 1.97
C LEU A 145 1.63 -10.83 1.34
N VAL A 146 1.97 -9.78 0.58
CA VAL A 146 3.31 -9.62 -0.02
C VAL A 146 4.41 -9.56 1.05
N GLU A 147 4.14 -8.87 2.16
CA GLU A 147 5.05 -8.80 3.33
C GLU A 147 5.03 -10.08 4.20
N GLY A 148 4.16 -11.04 3.87
CA GLY A 148 3.85 -12.25 4.63
C GLY A 148 3.20 -11.99 6.00
N LEU A 149 2.74 -10.76 6.24
CA LEU A 149 2.16 -10.29 7.50
C LEU A 149 0.67 -10.65 7.65
N LEU A 150 0.04 -11.18 6.60
CA LEU A 150 -1.36 -11.54 6.63
C LEU A 150 -1.58 -12.85 7.40
N ALA A 151 -2.28 -12.77 8.54
CA ALA A 151 -2.50 -13.91 9.41
C ALA A 151 -3.38 -15.00 8.78
N ASN A 152 -4.45 -14.62 8.08
CA ASN A 152 -5.37 -15.56 7.45
C ASN A 152 -5.79 -15.12 6.03
N PRO A 153 -5.07 -15.56 4.98
CA PRO A 153 -5.40 -15.22 3.59
C PRO A 153 -6.79 -15.69 3.13
N VAL A 154 -7.39 -16.70 3.79
CA VAL A 154 -8.72 -17.20 3.42
C VAL A 154 -9.79 -16.13 3.60
N GLN A 155 -9.60 -15.18 4.52
CA GLN A 155 -10.54 -14.08 4.77
C GLN A 155 -10.67 -13.12 3.58
N MET A 156 -9.69 -13.09 2.67
CA MET A 156 -9.76 -12.28 1.45
C MET A 156 -10.75 -12.88 0.43
N VAL A 157 -10.98 -14.21 0.46
CA VAL A 157 -11.70 -14.92 -0.61
C VAL A 157 -13.12 -14.38 -0.84
N PRO A 158 -13.97 -14.14 0.19
CA PRO A 158 -15.29 -13.55 -0.03
C PRO A 158 -15.22 -12.14 -0.64
N ARG A 159 -14.25 -11.32 -0.25
CA ARG A 159 -14.03 -9.98 -0.79
C ARG A 159 -13.58 -10.02 -2.25
N ILE A 160 -12.65 -10.91 -2.58
CA ILE A 160 -12.24 -11.19 -3.97
C ILE A 160 -13.44 -11.62 -4.81
N GLN A 161 -14.26 -12.55 -4.32
CA GLN A 161 -15.46 -13.00 -5.02
C GLN A 161 -16.48 -11.87 -5.24
N SER A 162 -16.69 -11.01 -4.25
CA SER A 162 -17.55 -9.82 -4.36
C SER A 162 -17.02 -8.82 -5.41
N LEU A 163 -15.71 -8.59 -5.44
CA LEU A 163 -15.06 -7.75 -6.45
C LEU A 163 -15.22 -8.35 -7.85
N LEU A 164 -15.00 -9.66 -8.01
CA LEU A 164 -15.18 -10.38 -9.28
C LEU A 164 -16.64 -10.36 -9.76
N GLU A 165 -17.60 -10.58 -8.87
CA GLU A 165 -19.02 -10.53 -9.19
C GLU A 165 -19.37 -9.13 -9.74
N ARG A 166 -18.94 -8.07 -9.06
CA ARG A 166 -19.19 -6.68 -9.51
C ARG A 166 -18.51 -6.38 -10.83
N ALA A 167 -17.26 -6.81 -11.01
CA ALA A 167 -16.49 -6.56 -12.23
C ALA A 167 -17.06 -7.29 -13.47
N THR A 168 -17.75 -8.41 -13.26
CA THR A 168 -18.34 -9.22 -14.34
C THR A 168 -19.83 -8.95 -14.59
N ARG A 169 -20.45 -8.00 -13.87
CA ARG A 169 -21.83 -7.58 -14.15
C ARG A 169 -21.93 -6.98 -15.54
N VAL A 170 -22.79 -7.57 -16.37
CA VAL A 170 -23.16 -7.00 -17.66
C VAL A 170 -23.94 -5.72 -17.39
N GLN A 171 -23.42 -4.58 -17.85
CA GLN A 171 -24.19 -3.35 -17.91
C GLN A 171 -25.27 -3.54 -18.98
N THR A 172 -26.46 -3.95 -18.57
CA THR A 172 -27.62 -3.97 -19.46
C THR A 172 -28.04 -2.52 -19.72
N GLY A 173 -27.43 -1.90 -20.73
CA GLY A 173 -27.96 -0.68 -21.33
C GLY A 173 -29.25 -1.01 -22.08
N ALA A 174 -30.38 -0.97 -21.40
CA ALA A 174 -31.66 -0.74 -22.07
C ALA A 174 -31.91 0.77 -22.03
N PRO A 175 -32.13 1.45 -23.17
CA PRO A 175 -32.67 2.79 -23.15
C PRO A 175 -34.13 2.69 -22.69
N ASP A 176 -34.49 3.46 -21.66
CA ASP A 176 -35.89 3.71 -21.32
C ASP A 176 -36.58 4.33 -22.55
N ASN A 177 -37.66 3.67 -22.97
CA ASN A 177 -38.50 4.03 -24.12
C ASN A 177 -39.71 4.84 -23.66
#